data_AF-A0A937GZN6-F1
#
_entry.id   AF-A0A937GZN6-F1
#
_cell.length_a   1.000
_cell.length_b   1.000
_cell.length_c   1.000
_cell.angle_alpha   90.00
_cell.angle_beta   90.00
_cell.angle_gamma   90.00
#
_symmetry.space_group_name_H-M   'P 1'
#
loop_
_entity.id
_entity.type
_entity.pdbx_description
1 polymer ?
#
loop_
_entity_poly.entity_id
_entity_poly.type
_entity_poly.pdbx_seq_one_letter_code
_entity_poly.pdbx_strand_id
1 'polypeptide(L)'
;MLTNKMSLDDHVKKINLAKSRVKNSIFEMAEAILNAVDQLEDQQKELADKLGMSTGTLSKWITIGSNNNLMNMKELVPSSFDSLYQLSSLDKQYNKFYGKLEGEKKFFALFKDKHITPLSQRNDINKILSLHKQKIKELKNLAGKDQKTTIISKAQSEIKLNVLIKSKLHFNTIVVVPSDYQLKEWKKNELKANINFNYSISSLQNSDKNIFQVCLIKVKGKDIDVAFSALNSWGYNYNKMLTPKQPKNGLVDVSLDYFVLVGSKGLGYKDNFIIRSSENIDLIHYAEKIGSAPFLFVGEIITNKDWVYCVG
;
A
#
# COMPACT_ATOMS: atom_id res chain seq x y z
N MET A 1 -17.94 -29.11 -55.32
CA MET A 1 -18.17 -28.11 -54.25
C MET A 1 -18.36 -28.85 -52.94
N LEU A 2 -17.50 -28.63 -51.93
CA LEU A 2 -17.70 -29.22 -50.61
C LEU A 2 -18.92 -28.56 -49.97
N THR A 3 -20.02 -29.31 -49.85
CA THR A 3 -21.23 -28.89 -49.15
C THR A 3 -20.88 -28.65 -47.68
N ASN A 4 -20.95 -27.38 -47.25
CA ASN A 4 -20.70 -27.02 -45.87
C ASN A 4 -21.81 -27.63 -45.00
N LYS A 5 -21.49 -28.68 -44.22
CA LYS A 5 -22.47 -29.46 -43.44
C LYS A 5 -22.93 -28.77 -42.15
N MET A 6 -22.29 -27.70 -41.74
CA MET A 6 -22.56 -27.01 -40.47
C MET A 6 -23.09 -25.60 -40.74
N SER A 7 -24.06 -25.17 -39.93
CA SER A 7 -24.52 -23.78 -39.93
C SER A 7 -23.43 -22.84 -39.41
N LEU A 8 -23.58 -21.54 -39.67
CA LEU A 8 -22.69 -20.51 -39.11
C LEU A 8 -22.63 -20.61 -37.57
N ASP A 9 -23.76 -20.78 -36.91
CA ASP A 9 -23.85 -20.88 -35.45
C ASP A 9 -23.12 -22.12 -34.92
N ASP A 10 -23.19 -23.24 -35.63
CA ASP A 10 -22.48 -24.46 -35.25
C ASP A 10 -20.96 -24.29 -35.37
N HIS A 11 -20.51 -23.61 -36.43
CA HIS A 11 -19.10 -23.25 -36.58
C HIS A 11 -18.64 -22.30 -35.46
N VAL A 12 -19.43 -21.28 -35.14
CA VAL A 12 -19.13 -20.33 -34.05
C VAL A 12 -19.04 -21.05 -32.70
N LYS A 13 -20.00 -21.93 -32.39
CA LYS A 13 -19.97 -22.75 -31.16
C LYS A 13 -18.72 -23.61 -31.08
N LYS A 14 -18.37 -24.31 -32.17
CA LYS A 14 -17.16 -25.16 -32.23
C LYS A 14 -15.88 -24.36 -32.02
N ILE A 15 -15.78 -23.16 -32.63
CA ILE A 15 -14.63 -22.27 -32.47
C ILE A 15 -14.53 -21.76 -31.03
N ASN A 16 -15.64 -21.33 -30.42
CA ASN A 16 -15.65 -20.84 -29.04
C ASN A 16 -15.29 -21.94 -28.03
N LEU A 17 -15.71 -23.19 -28.27
CA LEU A 17 -15.28 -24.34 -27.48
C LEU A 17 -13.76 -24.54 -27.55
N ALA A 18 -13.18 -24.48 -28.75
CA ALA A 18 -11.74 -24.59 -28.95
C ALA A 18 -10.98 -23.44 -28.25
N LYS A 19 -11.47 -22.20 -28.34
CA LYS A 19 -10.91 -21.05 -27.62
C LYS A 19 -10.94 -21.23 -26.11
N SER A 20 -12.04 -21.77 -25.56
CA SER A 20 -12.14 -22.06 -24.13
C SER A 20 -11.12 -23.11 -23.68
N ARG A 21 -10.92 -24.17 -24.47
CA ARG A 21 -9.89 -25.18 -24.20
C ARG A 21 -8.49 -24.57 -24.16
N VAL A 22 -8.13 -23.76 -25.16
CA VAL A 22 -6.83 -23.06 -25.19
C VAL A 22 -6.64 -22.19 -23.95
N LYS A 23 -7.66 -21.42 -23.55
CA LYS A 23 -7.64 -20.60 -22.34
C LYS A 23 -7.35 -21.45 -21.10
N ASN A 24 -8.05 -22.57 -20.93
CA ASN A 24 -7.87 -23.45 -19.78
C ASN A 24 -6.47 -24.09 -19.76
N SER A 25 -5.96 -24.51 -20.92
CA SER A 25 -4.60 -25.06 -21.03
C SER A 25 -3.51 -24.03 -20.65
N ILE A 26 -3.72 -22.75 -20.93
CA ILE A 26 -2.82 -21.68 -20.47
C ILE A 26 -2.85 -21.61 -18.93
N PHE A 27 -4.03 -21.67 -18.31
CA PHE A 27 -4.12 -21.67 -16.84
C PHE A 27 -3.48 -22.89 -16.19
N GLU A 28 -3.75 -24.08 -16.73
CA GLU A 28 -3.14 -25.33 -16.28
C GLU A 28 -1.62 -25.28 -16.38
N MET A 29 -1.08 -24.77 -17.49
CA MET A 29 0.36 -24.61 -17.67
C MET A 29 0.96 -23.59 -16.68
N ALA A 30 0.28 -22.46 -16.45
CA ALA A 30 0.73 -21.46 -15.48
C ALA A 30 0.77 -22.02 -14.05
N GLU A 31 -0.23 -22.82 -13.68
CA GLU A 31 -0.33 -23.47 -12.37
C GLU A 31 0.74 -24.55 -12.19
N ALA A 32 0.95 -25.40 -13.20
CA ALA A 32 2.00 -26.43 -13.18
C ALA A 32 3.39 -25.82 -13.09
N ILE A 33 3.67 -24.74 -13.84
CA ILE A 33 4.95 -24.03 -13.76
C ILE A 33 5.14 -23.39 -12.39
N LEU A 34 4.12 -22.74 -11.83
CA LEU A 34 4.22 -22.13 -10.50
C LEU A 34 4.51 -23.20 -9.44
N ASN A 35 3.79 -24.31 -9.47
CA ASN A 35 3.98 -25.42 -8.55
C ASN A 35 5.40 -26.02 -8.65
N ALA A 36 5.90 -26.23 -9.88
CA ALA A 36 7.26 -26.71 -10.10
C ALA A 36 8.29 -25.72 -9.54
N VAL A 37 8.13 -24.42 -9.78
CA VAL A 37 9.05 -23.41 -9.29
C VAL A 37 9.04 -23.30 -7.75
N ASP A 38 7.87 -23.42 -7.12
CA ASP A 38 7.74 -23.40 -5.66
C ASP A 38 8.44 -24.61 -4.99
N GLN A 39 8.57 -25.73 -5.70
CA GLN A 39 9.26 -26.93 -5.20
C GLN A 39 10.75 -26.99 -5.56
N LEU A 40 11.18 -26.29 -6.62
CA LEU A 40 12.50 -26.46 -7.22
C LEU A 40 13.48 -25.32 -6.92
N GLU A 41 13.16 -24.42 -5.97
CA GLU A 41 13.98 -23.30 -5.49
C GLU A 41 14.81 -22.63 -6.61
N ASP A 42 16.11 -22.94 -6.69
CA ASP A 42 17.10 -22.30 -7.56
C ASP A 42 17.21 -22.91 -8.98
N GLN A 43 16.44 -23.95 -9.30
CA GLN A 43 16.54 -24.66 -10.59
C GLN A 43 15.69 -24.02 -11.71
N GLN A 44 15.19 -22.79 -11.55
CA GLN A 44 14.35 -22.13 -12.55
C GLN A 44 15.01 -22.01 -13.92
N LYS A 45 16.33 -21.81 -13.96
CA LYS A 45 17.08 -21.73 -15.22
C LYS A 45 17.11 -23.07 -15.94
N GLU A 46 17.43 -24.16 -15.23
CA GLU A 46 17.42 -25.52 -15.78
C GLU A 46 16.01 -25.95 -16.20
N LEU A 47 14.99 -25.57 -15.42
CA LEU A 47 13.59 -25.80 -15.76
C LEU A 47 13.20 -25.11 -17.06
N ALA A 48 13.59 -23.84 -17.24
CA ALA A 48 13.34 -23.11 -18.49
C ALA A 48 13.99 -23.81 -19.69
N ASP A 49 15.25 -24.24 -19.54
CA ASP A 49 16.01 -24.94 -20.57
C ASP A 49 15.36 -26.28 -20.93
N LYS A 50 14.95 -27.09 -19.94
CA LYS A 50 14.26 -28.37 -20.16
C LYS A 50 12.87 -28.22 -20.78
N LEU A 51 12.18 -27.12 -20.50
CA LEU A 51 10.90 -26.79 -21.12
C LEU A 51 11.04 -26.12 -22.50
N GLY A 52 12.27 -25.92 -22.99
CA GLY A 52 12.53 -25.33 -24.30
C GLY A 52 12.09 -23.87 -24.41
N MET A 53 12.13 -23.10 -23.31
CA MET A 53 11.69 -21.71 -23.28
C MET A 53 12.73 -20.79 -22.63
N SER A 54 12.69 -19.51 -22.97
CA SER A 54 13.56 -18.52 -22.30
C SER A 54 13.16 -18.32 -20.83
N THR A 55 14.11 -17.92 -20.00
CA THR A 55 13.84 -17.50 -18.61
C THR A 55 12.82 -16.36 -18.54
N GLY A 56 12.81 -15.47 -19.53
CA GLY A 56 11.80 -14.42 -19.67
C GLY A 56 10.40 -14.97 -19.92
N THR A 57 10.27 -16.02 -20.74
CA THR A 57 9.00 -16.72 -20.97
C THR A 57 8.52 -17.42 -19.70
N LEU A 58 9.43 -18.12 -18.99
CA LEU A 58 9.13 -18.76 -17.71
C LEU A 58 8.62 -17.72 -16.68
N SER A 59 9.29 -16.57 -16.59
CA SER A 59 8.88 -15.48 -15.69
C SER A 59 7.46 -14.95 -15.99
N LYS A 60 7.06 -14.89 -17.26
CA LYS A 60 5.68 -14.54 -17.63
C LYS A 60 4.68 -15.57 -17.15
N TRP A 61 4.97 -16.86 -17.31
CA TRP A 61 4.13 -17.95 -16.79
C TRP A 61 3.95 -17.87 -15.27
N ILE A 62 5.04 -17.69 -14.53
CA ILE A 62 5.02 -17.49 -13.07
C ILE A 62 4.17 -16.26 -12.70
N THR A 63 4.30 -15.16 -13.46
CA THR A 63 3.52 -13.93 -13.22
C THR A 63 2.01 -14.13 -13.45
N ILE A 64 1.63 -15.01 -14.38
CA ILE A 64 0.21 -15.38 -14.58
C ILE A 64 -0.26 -16.27 -13.43
N GLY A 65 0.47 -17.36 -13.15
CA GLY A 65 0.09 -18.35 -12.13
C GLY A 65 0.00 -17.76 -10.72
N SER A 66 0.91 -16.85 -10.35
CA SER A 66 0.92 -16.20 -9.03
C SER A 66 -0.16 -15.12 -8.84
N ASN A 67 -0.95 -14.80 -9.88
CA ASN A 67 -1.99 -13.79 -9.80
C ASN A 67 -3.36 -14.40 -9.43
N ASN A 68 -3.63 -14.51 -8.13
CA ASN A 68 -4.88 -15.09 -7.62
C ASN A 68 -6.16 -14.42 -8.18
N ASN A 69 -6.16 -13.10 -8.35
CA ASN A 69 -7.30 -12.36 -8.89
C ASN A 69 -7.65 -12.84 -10.31
N LEU A 70 -6.62 -13.03 -11.14
CA LEU A 70 -6.76 -13.51 -12.49
C LEU A 70 -7.14 -15.01 -12.49
N MET A 71 -6.49 -15.82 -11.66
CA MET A 71 -6.76 -17.26 -11.53
C MET A 71 -8.19 -17.56 -11.07
N ASN A 72 -8.80 -16.67 -10.28
CA ASN A 72 -10.18 -16.81 -9.79
C ASN A 72 -11.23 -16.32 -10.80
N MET A 73 -10.83 -15.64 -11.87
CA MET A 73 -11.73 -15.03 -12.86
C MET A 73 -11.53 -15.58 -14.28
N LYS A 74 -11.18 -16.86 -14.40
CA LYS A 74 -10.88 -17.53 -15.69
C LYS A 74 -11.97 -17.30 -16.75
N GLU A 75 -13.23 -17.12 -16.38
CA GLU A 75 -14.33 -16.89 -17.32
C GLU A 75 -14.45 -15.46 -17.86
N LEU A 76 -13.91 -14.47 -17.14
CA LEU A 76 -14.05 -13.05 -17.49
C LEU A 76 -12.84 -12.49 -18.24
N VAL A 77 -11.75 -13.25 -18.28
CA VAL A 77 -10.46 -12.84 -18.84
C VAL A 77 -10.27 -13.30 -20.29
N PRO A 78 -9.42 -12.61 -21.07
CA PRO A 78 -9.07 -13.02 -22.44
C PRO A 78 -8.38 -14.37 -22.48
N SER A 79 -8.44 -15.01 -23.65
CA SER A 79 -7.89 -16.35 -23.89
C SER A 79 -6.42 -16.37 -24.35
N SER A 80 -5.75 -15.22 -24.46
CA SER A 80 -4.38 -15.16 -24.99
C SER A 80 -3.33 -15.01 -23.89
N PHE A 81 -2.22 -15.76 -24.01
CA PHE A 81 -1.10 -15.73 -23.08
C PHE A 81 -0.57 -14.31 -22.84
N ASP A 82 -0.34 -13.57 -23.93
CA ASP A 82 0.15 -12.19 -23.86
C ASP A 82 -0.86 -11.25 -23.17
N SER A 83 -2.16 -11.40 -23.45
CA SER A 83 -3.20 -10.61 -22.77
C SER A 83 -3.20 -10.89 -21.27
N LEU A 84 -3.14 -12.17 -20.87
CA LEU A 84 -3.13 -12.57 -19.47
C LEU A 84 -1.90 -12.03 -18.74
N TYR A 85 -0.72 -12.09 -19.36
CA TYR A 85 0.48 -11.50 -18.79
C TYR A 85 0.37 -9.98 -18.60
N GLN A 86 -0.23 -9.26 -19.56
CA GLN A 86 -0.47 -7.82 -19.41
C GLN A 86 -1.48 -7.52 -18.30
N LEU A 87 -2.50 -8.36 -18.12
CA LEU A 87 -3.47 -8.23 -17.02
C LEU A 87 -2.82 -8.45 -15.66
N SER A 88 -1.99 -9.48 -15.51
CA SER A 88 -1.21 -9.68 -14.27
C SER A 88 -0.31 -8.47 -13.97
N SER A 89 0.29 -7.90 -15.02
CA SER A 89 1.11 -6.68 -14.90
C SER A 89 0.28 -5.44 -14.52
N LEU A 90 -0.97 -5.37 -14.97
CA LEU A 90 -1.91 -4.30 -14.66
C LEU A 90 -2.37 -4.40 -13.19
N ASP A 91 -2.82 -5.57 -12.75
CA ASP A 91 -3.20 -5.84 -11.35
C ASP A 91 -2.06 -5.49 -10.38
N LYS A 92 -0.83 -5.93 -10.68
CA LYS A 92 0.36 -5.57 -9.90
C LYS A 92 0.59 -4.06 -9.82
N GLN A 93 0.31 -3.31 -10.89
CA GLN A 93 0.42 -1.84 -10.90
C GLN A 93 -0.67 -1.16 -10.08
N TYR A 94 -1.91 -1.62 -10.17
CA TYR A 94 -3.01 -1.13 -9.34
C TYR A 94 -2.70 -1.35 -7.86
N ASN A 95 -2.30 -2.57 -7.49
CA ASN A 95 -1.93 -2.92 -6.11
C ASN A 95 -0.71 -2.12 -5.61
N LYS A 96 0.27 -1.86 -6.48
CA LYS A 96 1.44 -1.03 -6.15
C LYS A 96 1.09 0.44 -5.92
N PHE A 97 0.12 0.98 -6.67
CA PHE A 97 -0.19 2.41 -6.63
C PHE A 97 -1.28 2.75 -5.60
N TYR A 98 -2.36 1.98 -5.54
CA TYR A 98 -3.50 2.24 -4.65
C TYR A 98 -3.49 1.40 -3.36
N GLY A 99 -2.56 0.45 -3.22
CA GLY A 99 -2.58 -0.54 -2.14
C GLY A 99 -3.41 -1.78 -2.49
N LYS A 100 -3.30 -2.85 -1.70
CA LYS A 100 -3.86 -4.18 -2.05
C LYS A 100 -5.38 -4.15 -2.22
N LEU A 101 -6.13 -3.67 -1.22
CA LEU A 101 -7.60 -3.67 -1.26
C LEU A 101 -8.17 -2.75 -2.35
N GLU A 102 -7.70 -1.50 -2.41
CA GLU A 102 -8.23 -0.52 -3.36
C GLU A 102 -7.72 -0.79 -4.79
N GLY A 103 -6.50 -1.32 -4.93
CA GLY A 103 -5.96 -1.80 -6.20
C GLY A 103 -6.79 -2.95 -6.76
N GLU A 104 -7.11 -3.94 -5.94
CA GLU A 104 -7.96 -5.08 -6.29
C GLU A 104 -9.38 -4.62 -6.67
N LYS A 105 -10.01 -3.74 -5.89
CA LYS A 105 -11.31 -3.13 -6.24
C LYS A 105 -11.29 -2.44 -7.61
N LYS A 106 -10.27 -1.62 -7.86
CA LYS A 106 -10.12 -0.89 -9.13
C LYS A 106 -9.80 -1.83 -10.30
N PHE A 107 -9.04 -2.89 -10.06
CA PHE A 107 -8.78 -3.92 -11.05
C PHE A 107 -10.08 -4.65 -11.45
N PHE A 108 -10.89 -5.07 -10.48
CA PHE A 108 -12.18 -5.72 -10.74
C PHE A 108 -13.21 -4.79 -11.39
N ALA A 109 -13.18 -3.48 -11.08
CA ALA A 109 -14.02 -2.50 -11.76
C ALA A 109 -13.82 -2.53 -13.28
N LEU A 110 -12.62 -2.81 -13.79
CA LEU A 110 -12.37 -2.90 -15.23
C LEU A 110 -13.20 -4.00 -15.93
N PHE A 111 -13.49 -5.09 -15.23
CA PHE A 111 -14.33 -6.18 -15.74
C PHE A 111 -15.81 -5.84 -15.57
N LYS A 112 -16.19 -5.30 -14.42
CA LYS A 112 -17.58 -4.89 -14.12
C LYS A 112 -18.07 -3.82 -15.11
N ASP A 113 -17.23 -2.85 -15.40
CA ASP A 113 -17.52 -1.73 -16.29
C ASP A 113 -17.26 -2.06 -17.77
N LYS A 114 -16.96 -3.33 -18.08
CA LYS A 114 -16.70 -3.87 -19.43
C LYS A 114 -15.54 -3.19 -20.18
N HIS A 115 -14.60 -2.56 -19.46
CA HIS A 115 -13.34 -2.09 -20.04
C HIS A 115 -12.43 -3.25 -20.45
N ILE A 116 -12.51 -4.38 -19.75
CA ILE A 116 -11.90 -5.65 -20.12
C ILE A 116 -13.00 -6.69 -20.26
N THR A 117 -12.94 -7.45 -21.35
CA THR A 117 -13.85 -8.55 -21.65
C THR A 117 -13.06 -9.77 -22.14
N PRO A 118 -13.68 -10.95 -22.25
CA PRO A 118 -13.04 -12.12 -22.86
C PRO A 118 -12.56 -11.92 -24.31
N LEU A 119 -13.07 -10.88 -24.99
CA LEU A 119 -12.69 -10.51 -26.35
C LEU A 119 -11.54 -9.49 -26.41
N SER A 120 -11.16 -8.91 -25.26
CA SER A 120 -10.11 -7.88 -25.21
C SER A 120 -8.76 -8.44 -25.63
N GLN A 121 -8.08 -7.70 -26.52
CA GLN A 121 -6.76 -8.07 -27.00
C GLN A 121 -5.66 -7.39 -26.20
N ARG A 122 -4.42 -7.84 -26.42
CA ARG A 122 -3.22 -7.27 -25.81
C ARG A 122 -3.15 -5.75 -25.95
N ASN A 123 -3.50 -5.22 -27.13
CA ASN A 123 -3.44 -3.79 -27.41
C ASN A 123 -4.46 -2.98 -26.60
N ASP A 124 -5.64 -3.55 -26.34
CA ASP A 124 -6.67 -2.90 -25.53
C ASP A 124 -6.20 -2.77 -24.07
N ILE A 125 -5.63 -3.85 -23.53
CA ILE A 125 -5.07 -3.87 -22.18
C ILE A 125 -3.88 -2.92 -22.08
N ASN A 126 -3.02 -2.88 -23.11
CA ASN A 126 -1.88 -1.97 -23.16
C ASN A 126 -2.31 -0.50 -23.15
N LYS A 127 -3.43 -0.14 -23.81
CA LYS A 127 -3.98 1.22 -23.75
C LYS A 127 -4.44 1.57 -22.33
N ILE A 128 -5.11 0.65 -21.64
CA ILE A 128 -5.51 0.85 -20.24
C ILE A 128 -4.26 1.03 -19.36
N LEU A 129 -3.24 0.22 -19.59
CA LEU A 129 -1.98 0.25 -18.85
C LEU A 129 -1.20 1.55 -19.11
N SER A 130 -1.17 2.05 -20.35
CA SER A 130 -0.52 3.32 -20.69
C SER A 130 -1.27 4.51 -20.11
N LEU A 131 -2.60 4.54 -20.20
CA LEU A 131 -3.45 5.56 -19.59
C LEU A 131 -3.28 5.59 -18.07
N HIS A 132 -3.23 4.41 -17.43
CA HIS A 132 -2.98 4.30 -16.01
C HIS A 132 -1.60 4.86 -15.63
N LYS A 133 -0.54 4.52 -16.38
CA LYS A 133 0.80 5.08 -16.18
C LYS A 133 0.85 6.59 -16.39
N GLN A 134 0.14 7.10 -17.40
CA GLN A 134 0.05 8.53 -17.67
C GLN A 134 -0.66 9.24 -16.52
N LYS A 135 -1.81 8.72 -16.05
CA LYS A 135 -2.54 9.26 -14.91
C LYS A 135 -1.70 9.26 -13.64
N ILE A 136 -0.92 8.20 -13.39
CA ILE A 136 0.04 8.17 -12.28
C ILE A 136 1.10 9.28 -12.44
N LYS A 137 1.63 9.46 -13.65
CA LYS A 137 2.64 10.50 -13.93
C LYS A 137 2.06 11.91 -13.76
N GLU A 138 0.84 12.14 -14.23
CA GLU A 138 0.11 13.41 -14.06
C GLU A 138 -0.21 13.69 -12.60
N LEU A 139 -0.69 12.70 -11.83
CA LEU A 139 -0.92 12.84 -10.39
C LEU A 139 0.36 13.18 -9.63
N LYS A 140 1.49 12.55 -9.99
CA LYS A 140 2.81 12.90 -9.44
C LYS A 140 3.26 14.32 -9.82
N ASN A 141 2.97 14.74 -11.06
CA ASN A 141 3.32 16.08 -11.54
C ASN A 141 2.43 17.17 -10.94
N LEU A 142 1.15 16.88 -10.65
CA LEU A 142 0.22 17.77 -9.96
C LEU A 142 0.64 17.94 -8.49
N ALA A 143 1.02 16.85 -7.81
CA ALA A 143 1.62 16.93 -6.47
C ALA A 143 2.92 17.74 -6.43
N GLY A 144 3.66 17.81 -7.55
CA GLY A 144 4.87 18.62 -7.69
C GLY A 144 4.66 20.09 -8.08
N LYS A 145 3.43 20.54 -8.37
CA LYS A 145 3.16 21.94 -8.78
C LYS A 145 2.84 22.89 -7.63
N ASP A 146 2.52 22.38 -6.44
CA ASP A 146 2.34 23.19 -5.22
C ASP A 146 3.65 23.46 -4.45
N GLN A 147 4.81 23.05 -4.98
CA GLN A 147 6.13 23.26 -4.35
C GLN A 147 7.07 24.13 -5.20
N LYS A 148 6.58 25.24 -5.75
CA LYS A 148 7.47 26.31 -6.24
C LYS A 148 7.81 27.29 -5.11
N THR A 149 8.71 26.86 -4.23
CA THR A 149 9.67 27.77 -3.58
C THR A 149 10.89 26.96 -3.11
N THR A 150 11.90 26.94 -3.98
CA THR A 150 13.29 27.23 -3.62
C THR A 150 14.15 26.13 -2.95
N ILE A 151 14.99 25.53 -3.81
CA ILE A 151 16.40 25.10 -3.62
C ILE A 151 16.66 23.67 -3.11
N ILE A 152 16.96 22.81 -4.08
CA ILE A 152 18.07 21.85 -4.16
C ILE A 152 18.62 21.34 -2.82
N SER A 153 18.19 20.14 -2.42
CA SER A 153 19.08 19.19 -1.76
C SER A 153 18.75 17.77 -2.20
N LYS A 154 19.78 17.10 -2.72
CA LYS A 154 19.91 15.67 -3.07
C LYS A 154 18.72 14.76 -2.73
N ALA A 155 18.25 14.07 -3.77
CA ALA A 155 17.31 12.96 -3.71
C ALA A 155 17.58 11.99 -2.54
N GLN A 156 16.89 12.20 -1.41
CA GLN A 156 16.58 11.14 -0.48
C GLN A 156 15.23 10.59 -0.94
N SER A 157 15.24 9.36 -1.47
CA SER A 157 14.03 8.65 -1.84
C SER A 157 13.07 8.64 -0.64
N GLU A 158 11.93 9.29 -0.78
CA GLU A 158 10.86 9.26 0.22
C GLU A 158 10.52 7.80 0.58
N ILE A 159 10.85 7.39 1.80
CA ILE A 159 10.58 6.04 2.28
C ILE A 159 9.08 5.93 2.54
N LYS A 160 8.41 4.92 1.99
CA LYS A 160 7.00 4.66 2.29
C LYS A 160 6.87 3.78 3.52
N LEU A 161 5.80 3.94 4.30
CA LEU A 161 5.52 3.10 5.48
C LEU A 161 5.60 1.59 5.17
N ASN A 162 5.02 1.17 4.04
CA ASN A 162 5.04 -0.23 3.58
C ASN A 162 6.45 -0.77 3.29
N VAL A 163 7.43 0.09 3.00
CA VAL A 163 8.83 -0.32 2.83
C VAL A 163 9.43 -0.66 4.19
N LEU A 164 9.24 0.21 5.19
CA LEU A 164 9.72 -0.03 6.55
C LEU A 164 9.15 -1.31 7.16
N ILE A 165 7.85 -1.56 6.96
CA ILE A 165 7.18 -2.77 7.46
C ILE A 165 7.82 -4.03 6.86
N LYS A 166 8.12 -4.02 5.55
CA LYS A 166 8.77 -5.17 4.87
C LYS A 166 10.22 -5.37 5.30
N SER A 167 10.90 -4.30 5.69
CA SER A 167 12.28 -4.35 6.17
C SER A 167 12.42 -4.95 7.58
N LYS A 168 11.31 -5.28 8.27
CA LYS A 168 11.31 -5.84 9.64
C LYS A 168 12.10 -4.98 10.63
N LEU A 169 12.07 -3.67 10.43
CA LEU A 169 12.67 -2.69 11.35
C LEU A 169 11.72 -2.44 12.52
N HIS A 170 12.30 -2.15 13.68
CA HIS A 170 11.56 -1.82 14.90
C HIS A 170 12.02 -0.47 15.43
N PHE A 171 11.09 0.28 16.00
CA PHE A 171 11.31 1.61 16.55
C PHE A 171 10.74 1.67 17.96
N ASN A 172 11.52 2.22 18.88
CA ASN A 172 11.10 2.38 20.26
C ASN A 172 10.31 3.68 20.44
N THR A 173 10.57 4.68 19.59
CA THR A 173 9.87 5.97 19.64
C THR A 173 9.35 6.32 18.25
N ILE A 174 8.03 6.49 18.15
CA ILE A 174 7.35 6.79 16.90
C ILE A 174 6.59 8.10 17.05
N VAL A 175 6.77 9.02 16.10
CA VAL A 175 5.98 10.25 15.97
C VAL A 175 5.13 10.14 14.71
N VAL A 176 3.83 10.38 14.82
CA VAL A 176 2.87 10.29 13.72
C VAL A 176 2.17 11.63 13.52
N VAL A 177 2.27 12.18 12.31
CA VAL A 177 1.56 13.38 11.87
C VAL A 177 0.66 12.99 10.69
N PRO A 178 -0.57 12.53 10.95
CA PRO A 178 -1.48 12.12 9.88
C PRO A 178 -1.98 13.31 9.07
N SER A 179 -2.19 13.10 7.78
CA SER A 179 -2.85 14.05 6.90
C SER A 179 -4.35 14.18 7.18
N ASP A 180 -4.93 15.33 6.81
CA ASP A 180 -6.38 15.56 6.88
C ASP A 180 -7.19 14.47 6.14
N TYR A 181 -6.63 13.91 5.05
CA TYR A 181 -7.26 12.81 4.30
C TYR A 181 -7.29 11.51 5.13
N GLN A 182 -6.16 11.13 5.73
CA GLN A 182 -6.07 9.95 6.59
C GLN A 182 -7.04 10.05 7.78
N LEU A 183 -7.08 11.20 8.44
CA LEU A 183 -8.00 11.45 9.55
C LEU A 183 -9.47 11.30 9.11
N LYS A 184 -9.85 11.84 7.95
CA LYS A 184 -11.20 11.66 7.38
C LYS A 184 -11.53 10.20 7.10
N GLU A 185 -10.60 9.44 6.54
CA GLU A 185 -10.80 8.01 6.26
C GLU A 185 -10.90 7.17 7.53
N TRP A 186 -10.13 7.52 8.58
CA TRP A 186 -10.21 6.86 9.88
C TRP A 186 -11.54 7.18 10.60
N LYS A 187 -12.08 8.40 10.44
CA LYS A 187 -13.42 8.78 10.97
C LYS A 187 -14.57 8.00 10.36
N LYS A 188 -14.50 7.70 9.06
CA LYS A 188 -15.58 6.99 8.34
C LYS A 188 -15.69 5.52 8.72
N ASN A 189 -14.62 4.91 9.20
CA ASN A 189 -14.61 3.50 9.55
C ASN A 189 -15.13 3.32 10.99
N GLU A 190 -16.39 2.91 11.12
CA GLU A 190 -17.05 2.68 12.42
C GLU A 190 -16.33 1.62 13.29
N LEU A 191 -15.51 0.76 12.67
CA LEU A 191 -14.69 -0.24 13.36
C LEU A 191 -13.27 0.29 13.62
N LYS A 192 -13.00 0.70 14.88
CA LYS A 192 -11.68 1.16 15.36
C LYS A 192 -10.52 0.23 15.00
N ALA A 193 -10.77 -1.09 14.90
CA ALA A 193 -9.80 -2.11 14.49
C ALA A 193 -9.21 -1.93 13.08
N ASN A 194 -9.78 -1.07 12.24
CA ASN A 194 -9.36 -0.90 10.84
C ASN A 194 -8.21 0.11 10.64
N ILE A 195 -7.92 0.95 11.64
CA ILE A 195 -6.84 1.96 11.53
C ILE A 195 -5.48 1.26 11.36
N ASN A 196 -5.17 0.28 12.20
CA ASN A 196 -3.90 -0.43 12.12
C ASN A 196 -3.82 -1.37 10.89
N PHE A 197 -4.95 -1.82 10.35
CA PHE A 197 -4.97 -2.58 9.11
C PHE A 197 -4.51 -1.73 7.91
N ASN A 198 -5.01 -0.49 7.82
CA ASN A 198 -4.63 0.43 6.75
C ASN A 198 -3.32 1.18 7.02
N TYR A 199 -2.95 1.32 8.30
CA TYR A 199 -1.80 2.07 8.76
C TYR A 199 -1.08 1.33 9.89
N SER A 200 -0.31 0.31 9.52
CA SER A 200 0.22 -0.72 10.43
C SER A 200 1.43 -0.29 11.25
N ILE A 201 1.29 0.77 12.03
CA ILE A 201 2.32 1.24 12.97
C ILE A 201 2.64 0.15 14.01
N SER A 202 1.69 -0.72 14.37
CA SER A 202 1.96 -1.82 15.30
C SER A 202 3.02 -2.78 14.79
N SER A 203 3.17 -2.94 13.47
CA SER A 203 4.16 -3.82 12.84
C SER A 203 5.59 -3.29 12.93
N LEU A 204 5.75 -2.03 13.34
CA LEU A 204 7.04 -1.36 13.52
C LEU A 204 7.45 -1.27 15.01
N GLN A 205 6.63 -1.83 15.90
CA GLN A 205 6.94 -1.89 17.32
C GLN A 205 7.98 -2.95 17.64
N ASN A 206 8.73 -2.72 18.70
CA ASN A 206 9.59 -3.74 19.27
C ASN A 206 8.75 -4.87 19.88
N SER A 207 9.13 -6.11 19.58
CA SER A 207 8.45 -7.32 20.08
C SER A 207 8.76 -7.60 21.55
N ASP A 208 9.88 -7.10 22.07
CA ASP A 208 10.23 -7.21 23.47
C ASP A 208 9.34 -6.29 24.33
N LYS A 209 8.58 -6.90 25.25
CA LYS A 209 7.64 -6.21 26.14
C LYS A 209 8.35 -5.47 27.28
N ASN A 210 9.63 -5.75 27.54
CA ASN A 210 10.42 -5.09 28.55
C ASN A 210 11.01 -3.77 28.07
N ILE A 211 11.07 -3.56 26.76
CA ILE A 211 11.55 -2.31 26.17
C ILE A 211 10.43 -1.26 26.25
N PHE A 212 10.75 -0.13 26.87
CA PHE A 212 9.86 1.02 26.92
C PHE A 212 9.70 1.62 25.52
N GLN A 213 8.45 1.77 25.09
CA GLN A 213 8.10 2.30 23.78
C GLN A 213 7.11 3.45 23.90
N VAL A 214 7.27 4.46 23.04
CA VAL A 214 6.46 5.67 23.03
C VAL A 214 5.94 5.96 21.63
N CYS A 215 4.67 6.34 21.54
CA CYS A 215 4.06 6.84 20.32
C CYS A 215 3.43 8.21 20.56
N LEU A 216 3.81 9.19 19.75
CA LEU A 216 3.24 10.52 19.74
C LEU A 216 2.40 10.67 18.49
N ILE A 217 1.20 11.22 18.62
CA ILE A 217 0.37 11.59 17.47
C ILE A 217 -0.04 13.05 17.57
N LYS A 218 0.25 13.84 16.52
CA LYS A 218 -0.08 15.26 16.41
C LYS A 218 -1.34 15.43 15.55
N VAL A 219 -2.40 15.98 16.11
CA VAL A 219 -3.68 16.21 15.41
C VAL A 219 -4.31 17.54 15.81
N LYS A 220 -5.32 18.01 15.07
CA LYS A 220 -6.14 19.14 15.50
C LYS A 220 -7.13 18.72 16.58
N GLY A 221 -7.57 19.66 17.42
CA GLY A 221 -8.51 19.40 18.52
C GLY A 221 -9.77 18.63 18.12
N LYS A 222 -10.34 18.96 16.96
CA LYS A 222 -11.52 18.28 16.38
C LYS A 222 -11.32 16.81 16.00
N ASP A 223 -10.08 16.32 15.98
CA ASP A 223 -9.69 14.97 15.54
C ASP A 223 -9.06 14.15 16.70
N ILE A 224 -9.14 14.63 17.94
CA ILE A 224 -8.61 13.97 19.14
C ILE A 224 -9.21 12.57 19.33
N ASP A 225 -10.51 12.41 19.09
CA ASP A 225 -11.23 11.14 19.18
C ASP A 225 -10.64 10.05 18.27
N VAL A 226 -10.24 10.43 17.06
CA VAL A 226 -9.56 9.57 16.09
C VAL A 226 -8.17 9.24 16.58
N ALA A 227 -7.44 10.21 17.12
CA ALA A 227 -6.09 10.00 17.62
C ALA A 227 -6.04 8.99 18.78
N PHE A 228 -7.01 9.05 19.71
CA PHE A 228 -7.19 8.02 20.74
C PHE A 228 -7.44 6.64 20.12
N SER A 229 -8.34 6.58 19.14
CA SER A 229 -8.66 5.32 18.45
C SER A 229 -7.43 4.76 17.72
N ALA A 230 -6.61 5.62 17.11
CA ALA A 230 -5.39 5.22 16.42
C ALA A 230 -4.33 4.66 17.39
N LEU A 231 -4.03 5.37 18.49
CA LEU A 231 -3.08 4.90 19.51
C LEU A 231 -3.47 3.52 20.06
N ASN A 232 -4.74 3.36 20.40
CA ASN A 232 -5.27 2.09 20.90
C ASN A 232 -5.16 0.98 19.85
N SER A 233 -5.52 1.27 18.59
CA SER A 233 -5.44 0.28 17.50
C SER A 233 -4.00 -0.10 17.16
N TRP A 234 -3.04 0.80 17.38
CA TRP A 234 -1.63 0.47 17.28
C TRP A 234 -1.12 -0.31 18.49
N GLY A 235 -1.84 -0.35 19.61
CA GLY A 235 -1.46 -1.11 20.80
C GLY A 235 -0.65 -0.31 21.82
N TYR A 236 -0.71 1.02 21.76
CA TYR A 236 -0.16 1.91 22.78
C TYR A 236 -1.24 2.29 23.79
N ASN A 237 -0.92 2.25 25.08
CA ASN A 237 -1.80 2.77 26.10
C ASN A 237 -1.67 4.27 26.18
N TYR A 238 -2.78 5.00 26.12
CA TYR A 238 -2.77 6.44 26.33
C TYR A 238 -2.13 6.79 27.69
N ASN A 239 -1.27 7.80 27.70
CA ASN A 239 -0.57 8.27 28.88
C ASN A 239 -0.95 9.73 29.20
N LYS A 240 -0.71 10.65 28.25
CA LYS A 240 -0.95 12.08 28.44
C LYS A 240 -1.19 12.81 27.13
N MET A 241 -1.69 14.03 27.22
CA MET A 241 -1.92 14.93 26.09
C MET A 241 -1.25 16.28 26.35
N LEU A 242 -0.53 16.79 25.35
CA LEU A 242 0.00 18.15 25.33
C LEU A 242 -0.99 19.05 24.60
N THR A 243 -1.32 20.17 25.22
CA THR A 243 -2.28 21.15 24.71
C THR A 243 -1.55 22.45 24.35
N PRO A 244 -2.08 23.26 23.41
CA PRO A 244 -1.57 24.61 23.20
C PRO A 244 -1.67 25.42 24.51
N LYS A 245 -0.73 26.33 24.72
CA LYS A 245 -0.76 27.21 25.89
C LYS A 245 -1.88 28.24 25.73
N GLN A 246 -2.75 28.33 26.74
CA GLN A 246 -3.93 29.19 26.72
C GLN A 246 -3.71 30.41 27.63
N PRO A 247 -3.54 31.63 27.09
CA PRO A 247 -3.15 32.80 27.88
C PRO A 247 -4.32 33.58 28.50
N LYS A 248 -5.58 33.22 28.20
CA LYS A 248 -6.77 33.97 28.63
C LYS A 248 -7.40 33.34 29.87
N ASN A 249 -7.99 34.15 30.74
CA ASN A 249 -8.80 33.65 31.85
C ASN A 249 -10.19 33.26 31.32
N GLY A 250 -10.38 31.99 30.95
CA GLY A 250 -11.67 31.47 30.48
C GLY A 250 -11.56 30.27 29.54
N LEU A 251 -12.70 29.75 29.07
CA LEU A 251 -12.73 28.69 28.05
C LEU A 251 -12.55 29.30 26.66
N VAL A 252 -11.79 28.61 25.80
CA VAL A 252 -11.59 28.99 24.40
C VAL A 252 -11.77 27.77 23.52
N ASP A 253 -12.36 27.97 22.33
CA ASP A 253 -12.41 26.93 21.31
C ASP A 253 -11.00 26.71 20.74
N VAL A 254 -10.56 25.47 20.83
CA VAL A 254 -9.24 24.96 20.41
C VAL A 254 -9.37 23.87 19.36
N SER A 255 -10.55 23.74 18.73
CA SER A 255 -10.85 22.67 17.76
C SER A 255 -9.90 22.63 16.56
N LEU A 256 -9.29 23.77 16.21
CA LEU A 256 -8.33 23.90 15.10
C LEU A 256 -6.88 23.92 15.54
N ASP A 257 -6.61 24.04 16.85
CA ASP A 257 -5.26 24.04 17.38
C ASP A 257 -4.69 22.62 17.41
N TYR A 258 -3.36 22.51 17.36
CA TYR A 258 -2.67 21.23 17.42
C TYR A 258 -2.52 20.73 18.85
N PHE A 259 -2.88 19.46 19.03
CA PHE A 259 -2.68 18.66 20.23
C PHE A 259 -1.71 17.53 19.92
N VAL A 260 -0.96 17.10 20.93
CA VAL A 260 -0.09 15.92 20.84
C VAL A 260 -0.53 14.91 21.89
N LEU A 261 -1.06 13.78 21.44
CA LEU A 261 -1.37 12.67 22.34
C LEU A 261 -0.13 11.77 22.44
N VAL A 262 0.20 11.35 23.65
CA VAL A 262 1.32 10.48 23.95
C VAL A 262 0.78 9.16 24.48
N GLY A 263 1.03 8.09 23.74
CA GLY A 263 0.83 6.71 24.17
C GLY A 263 2.16 6.05 24.51
N SER A 264 2.12 5.06 25.40
CA SER A 264 3.33 4.31 25.79
C SER A 264 3.04 2.85 26.10
N LYS A 265 4.09 2.03 26.08
CA LYS A 265 4.09 0.60 26.42
C LYS A 265 5.37 0.27 27.20
N GLY A 266 5.27 -0.67 28.14
CA GLY A 266 6.37 -1.00 29.06
C GLY A 266 6.43 -0.07 30.27
N LEU A 267 7.36 -0.36 31.19
CA LEU A 267 7.58 0.45 32.40
C LEU A 267 8.37 1.70 32.03
N GLY A 268 7.68 2.85 32.00
CA GLY A 268 8.25 4.14 31.62
C GLY A 268 8.40 5.11 32.77
N TYR A 269 9.23 6.12 32.57
CA TYR A 269 9.39 7.26 33.48
C TYR A 269 8.31 8.32 33.21
N LYS A 270 7.75 8.87 34.30
CA LYS A 270 6.78 9.97 34.24
C LYS A 270 7.52 11.30 34.36
N ASP A 271 7.93 11.85 33.23
CA ASP A 271 8.48 13.21 33.19
C ASP A 271 7.50 14.21 32.59
N ASN A 272 7.43 15.39 33.22
CA ASN A 272 6.63 16.52 32.79
C ASN A 272 7.49 17.51 32.00
N PHE A 273 7.83 17.14 30.76
CA PHE A 273 8.49 18.06 29.84
C PHE A 273 7.48 18.98 29.14
N ILE A 274 7.88 20.22 28.92
CA ILE A 274 7.12 21.20 28.12
C ILE A 274 7.68 21.18 26.70
N ILE A 275 6.81 21.02 25.71
CA ILE A 275 7.16 21.25 24.30
C ILE A 275 7.08 22.75 24.01
N ARG A 276 8.06 23.28 23.27
CA ARG A 276 8.16 24.72 22.98
C ARG A 276 7.04 25.21 22.05
N SER A 277 6.71 24.40 21.04
CA SER A 277 5.69 24.71 20.05
C SER A 277 5.10 23.42 19.46
N SER A 278 4.15 23.55 18.53
CA SER A 278 3.62 22.43 17.75
C SER A 278 4.45 22.12 16.50
N GLU A 279 5.57 22.82 16.26
CA GLU A 279 6.46 22.57 15.12
C GLU A 279 7.14 21.20 15.23
N ASN A 280 7.39 20.57 14.08
CA ASN A 280 7.91 19.19 14.04
C ASN A 280 9.29 19.06 14.68
N ILE A 281 10.13 20.08 14.57
CA ILE A 281 11.45 20.10 15.20
C ILE A 281 11.34 20.05 16.73
N ASP A 282 10.40 20.79 17.31
CA ASP A 282 10.17 20.77 18.76
C ASP A 282 9.51 19.45 19.20
N LEU A 283 8.68 18.85 18.34
CA LEU A 283 8.10 17.53 18.56
C LEU A 283 9.18 16.44 18.58
N ILE A 284 10.14 16.50 17.66
CA ILE A 284 11.30 15.60 17.62
C ILE A 284 12.13 15.75 18.90
N HIS A 285 12.53 16.97 19.27
CA HIS A 285 13.30 17.20 20.49
C HIS A 285 12.56 16.73 21.75
N TYR A 286 11.24 16.88 21.79
CA TYR A 286 10.43 16.37 22.88
C TYR A 286 10.41 14.83 22.90
N ALA A 287 10.24 14.19 21.74
CA ALA A 287 10.23 12.74 21.62
C ALA A 287 11.58 12.11 21.99
N GLU A 288 12.71 12.75 21.64
CA GLU A 288 14.06 12.34 22.04
C GLU A 288 14.26 12.38 23.56
N LYS A 289 13.58 13.30 24.27
CA LYS A 289 13.66 13.40 25.73
C LYS A 289 12.86 12.33 26.47
N ILE A 290 11.69 11.97 25.94
CA ILE A 290 10.78 11.04 26.61
C ILE A 290 10.90 9.60 26.12
N GLY A 291 11.55 9.39 24.98
CA GLY A 291 11.68 8.11 24.32
C GLY A 291 13.12 7.64 24.22
N SER A 292 13.31 6.52 23.53
CA SER A 292 14.63 6.00 23.18
C SER A 292 14.71 5.67 21.69
N ALA A 293 15.93 5.65 21.16
CA ALA A 293 16.19 5.15 19.81
C ALA A 293 15.84 3.65 19.73
N PRO A 294 15.49 3.10 18.55
CA PRO A 294 15.44 3.77 17.25
C PRO A 294 14.21 4.69 17.08
N PHE A 295 14.40 5.82 16.40
CA PHE A 295 13.39 6.85 16.19
C PHE A 295 12.75 6.82 14.80
N LEU A 296 11.43 6.99 14.73
CA LEU A 296 10.66 7.05 13.49
C LEU A 296 9.72 8.24 13.46
N PHE A 297 9.77 9.03 12.39
CA PHE A 297 8.83 10.09 12.08
C PHE A 297 7.94 9.70 10.90
N VAL A 298 6.63 9.78 11.07
CA VAL A 298 5.66 9.27 10.12
C VAL A 298 4.71 10.38 9.68
N GLY A 299 4.55 10.55 8.38
CA GLY A 299 3.54 11.41 7.77
C GLY A 299 4.10 12.67 7.10
N GLU A 300 5.28 13.14 7.51
CA GLU A 300 5.95 14.30 6.91
C GLU A 300 7.45 14.05 6.74
N ILE A 301 8.06 14.78 5.81
CA ILE A 301 9.51 14.74 5.57
C ILE A 301 10.20 15.59 6.64
N ILE A 302 11.23 15.03 7.25
CA ILE A 302 12.07 15.73 8.23
C ILE A 302 13.54 15.64 7.80
N THR A 303 14.34 16.60 8.24
CA THR A 303 15.76 16.71 7.88
C THR A 303 16.70 16.20 8.98
N ASN A 304 16.16 15.72 10.10
CA ASN A 304 16.97 15.21 11.21
C ASN A 304 17.58 13.84 10.84
N LYS A 305 18.91 13.72 10.96
CA LYS A 305 19.68 12.54 10.53
C LYS A 305 19.52 11.34 11.46
N ASP A 306 19.22 11.58 12.73
CA ASP A 306 19.08 10.53 13.74
C ASP A 306 17.70 9.84 13.70
N TRP A 307 16.83 10.30 12.80
CA TRP A 307 15.48 9.83 12.63
C TRP A 307 15.30 9.18 11.26
N VAL A 308 14.66 8.01 11.27
CA VAL A 308 14.06 7.50 10.04
C VAL A 308 12.76 8.25 9.82
N TYR A 309 12.46 8.64 8.58
CA TYR A 309 11.16 9.21 8.25
C TYR A 309 10.47 8.40 7.16
N CYS A 310 9.14 8.37 7.19
CA CYS A 310 8.35 7.87 6.08
C CYS A 310 7.12 8.72 5.81
N VAL A 311 6.80 8.88 4.54
CA VAL A 311 5.54 9.49 4.10
C VAL A 311 4.46 8.40 4.00
N GLY A 312 3.30 8.71 4.59
CA GLY A 312 2.15 7.83 4.70
C GLY A 312 1.42 7.59 3.39
#